data_AF-A0A2V6LTP7-F1
#
_entry.id   AF-A0A2V6LTP7-F1
#
_cell.length_a   1.000
_cell.length_b   1.000
_cell.length_c   1.000
_cell.angle_alpha   90.00
_cell.angle_beta   90.00
_cell.angle_gamma   90.00
#
_symmetry.space_group_name_H-M   'P 1'
#
loop_
_entity.id
_entity.type
_entity.pdbx_description
1 polymer ?
#
loop_
_entity_poly.entity_id
_entity_poly.type
_entity_poly.pdbx_seq_one_letter_code
_entity_poly.pdbx_strand_id
1 'polypeptide(L)'
;MIRISNAVRDFQIKHSKKRFRSPVDPKAKNETETAQGNRAVSLEAIWFRIPFESVIGLWIKSAGEKQDLRRGILKIISGGQTGVDRGALDAALAFEVECGGWCPAGRLAEDGTIPKRYPVMELANAGYAERTARNVANSDGTLVISKGEPIGGTRETIDRCVEMQKPYLIIDCASMSVEQAIEAATEFFKNLSSRADARDLSVGQVISEHSRGSSPSARLGMTVLNVAGPRASQWPEGHQTALQIVSGVLRLLSGQNDASEYSL
;
A
#
# COMPACT_ATOMS: atom_id res chain seq x y z
N MET A 1 -5.41 10.99 -10.30
CA MET A 1 -4.12 11.08 -11.00
C MET A 1 -3.03 10.88 -9.95
N ILE A 2 -2.56 9.65 -9.79
CA ILE A 2 -1.60 9.25 -8.74
C ILE A 2 -0.23 9.84 -9.11
N ARG A 3 0.27 10.80 -8.31
CA ARG A 3 1.61 11.38 -8.50
C ARG A 3 2.65 10.49 -7.82
N ILE A 4 3.23 9.57 -8.58
CA ILE A 4 4.53 8.98 -8.24
C ILE A 4 5.59 9.96 -8.75
N SER A 5 6.10 10.82 -7.86
CA SER A 5 7.08 11.83 -8.25
C SER A 5 8.50 11.23 -8.32
N ASN A 6 8.89 10.77 -9.50
CA ASN A 6 10.31 10.63 -9.87
C ASN A 6 10.84 12.00 -10.29
N ALA A 7 11.44 12.74 -9.36
CA ALA A 7 12.06 14.03 -9.66
C ALA A 7 13.49 13.82 -10.16
N VAL A 8 13.69 13.71 -11.48
CA VAL A 8 14.96 14.07 -12.13
C VAL A 8 14.67 14.71 -13.50
N ARG A 9 15.15 15.95 -13.64
CA ARG A 9 15.30 16.78 -14.85
C ARG A 9 14.03 17.40 -15.43
N ASP A 10 14.04 18.73 -15.50
CA ASP A 10 14.05 19.40 -16.80
C ASP A 10 14.56 20.85 -16.70
N PHE A 11 15.55 21.16 -17.55
CA PHE A 11 15.90 22.53 -17.91
C PHE A 11 15.58 22.70 -19.40
N GLN A 12 14.63 23.61 -19.63
CA GLN A 12 14.15 24.27 -20.86
C GLN A 12 14.75 23.93 -22.23
N ILE A 13 13.90 23.98 -23.27
CA ILE A 13 13.88 25.07 -24.28
C ILE A 13 12.55 25.04 -25.10
N LYS A 14 12.03 26.24 -25.39
CA LYS A 14 10.81 26.58 -26.13
C LYS A 14 10.96 26.50 -27.66
N HIS A 15 9.82 26.34 -28.34
CA HIS A 15 9.38 26.87 -29.65
C HIS A 15 8.57 25.79 -30.40
N SER A 16 7.56 26.00 -31.25
CA SER A 16 6.73 27.12 -31.71
C SER A 16 5.80 26.53 -32.79
N LYS A 17 4.60 27.13 -32.99
CA LYS A 17 3.72 27.12 -34.20
C LYS A 17 2.62 26.05 -34.39
N LYS A 18 1.39 26.60 -34.34
CA LYS A 18 0.28 26.65 -35.35
C LYS A 18 -0.42 25.32 -35.71
N ARG A 19 -1.72 25.14 -35.40
CA ARG A 19 -2.98 25.72 -35.99
C ARG A 19 -3.53 24.80 -37.08
N PHE A 20 -4.68 24.15 -36.87
CA PHE A 20 -5.66 23.87 -37.94
C PHE A 20 -7.08 23.69 -37.37
N ARG A 21 -8.06 24.19 -38.12
CA ARG A 21 -9.51 24.25 -37.83
C ARG A 21 -10.24 23.03 -38.39
N SER A 22 -11.38 22.70 -37.78
CA SER A 22 -12.49 21.82 -38.20
C SER A 22 -13.38 22.48 -39.29
N PRO A 23 -14.59 21.97 -39.63
CA PRO A 23 -15.13 20.61 -39.88
C PRO A 23 -15.80 20.56 -41.30
N VAL A 24 -16.48 19.46 -41.71
CA VAL A 24 -17.77 19.42 -42.46
C VAL A 24 -18.21 17.95 -42.68
N ASP A 25 -19.52 17.72 -42.50
CA ASP A 25 -20.36 16.54 -42.79
C ASP A 25 -21.38 17.00 -43.87
N PRO A 26 -21.91 16.22 -44.86
CA PRO A 26 -23.10 15.37 -44.61
C PRO A 26 -23.46 14.20 -45.61
N LYS A 27 -24.23 13.23 -45.07
CA LYS A 27 -25.45 12.52 -45.60
C LYS A 27 -25.49 11.72 -46.94
N ALA A 28 -25.97 10.47 -46.86
CA ALA A 28 -27.11 9.83 -47.58
C ALA A 28 -27.18 8.31 -47.22
N LYS A 29 -28.20 7.51 -47.57
CA LYS A 29 -29.63 7.35 -47.20
C LYS A 29 -30.08 5.97 -47.80
N ASN A 30 -31.17 5.36 -47.27
CA ASN A 30 -32.00 4.23 -47.78
C ASN A 30 -31.55 2.80 -47.38
N GLU A 31 -32.28 2.00 -46.57
CA GLU A 31 -33.62 1.34 -46.66
C GLU A 31 -33.50 -0.16 -47.01
N THR A 32 -33.71 -1.05 -46.01
CA THR A 32 -34.74 -2.12 -45.89
C THR A 32 -34.49 -3.43 -46.65
N GLU A 33 -34.27 -4.56 -45.95
CA GLU A 33 -35.19 -5.73 -45.86
C GLU A 33 -34.55 -7.00 -45.22
N THR A 34 -35.34 -7.59 -44.30
CA THR A 34 -35.55 -9.02 -43.95
C THR A 34 -34.43 -10.08 -43.82
N ALA A 35 -34.35 -10.59 -42.58
CA ALA A 35 -34.44 -12.01 -42.15
C ALA A 35 -33.35 -13.07 -42.46
N GLN A 36 -32.99 -13.74 -41.35
CA GLN A 36 -32.59 -15.15 -41.19
C GLN A 36 -31.20 -15.63 -41.63
N GLY A 37 -30.46 -16.20 -40.66
CA GLY A 37 -29.39 -17.16 -40.96
C GLY A 37 -28.31 -17.26 -39.88
N ASN A 38 -28.52 -18.15 -38.91
CA ASN A 38 -27.48 -18.64 -38.00
C ASN A 38 -26.26 -19.17 -38.77
N ARG A 39 -25.04 -18.83 -38.32
CA ARG A 39 -23.94 -19.79 -38.12
C ARG A 39 -22.72 -19.09 -37.49
N ALA A 40 -22.51 -19.38 -36.20
CA ALA A 40 -21.23 -19.20 -35.56
C ALA A 40 -20.23 -20.21 -36.16
N VAL A 41 -19.04 -19.71 -36.50
CA VAL A 41 -17.93 -20.49 -37.02
C VAL A 41 -17.32 -21.26 -35.84
N SER A 42 -17.58 -22.57 -35.80
CA SER A 42 -16.94 -23.50 -34.87
C SER A 42 -15.54 -23.84 -35.41
N LEU A 43 -14.50 -23.46 -34.66
CA LEU A 43 -13.14 -23.98 -34.88
C LEU A 43 -13.13 -25.44 -34.43
N GLU A 44 -12.97 -26.37 -35.37
CA GLU A 44 -12.86 -27.79 -35.07
C GLU A 44 -11.57 -28.08 -34.28
N ALA A 45 -11.74 -28.70 -33.11
CA ALA A 45 -10.65 -29.31 -32.36
C ALA A 45 -10.13 -30.53 -33.14
N ILE A 46 -8.82 -30.56 -33.38
CA ILE A 46 -8.14 -31.69 -34.01
C ILE A 46 -8.03 -32.82 -32.98
N TRP A 47 -8.74 -33.93 -33.22
CA TRP A 47 -8.71 -35.12 -32.37
C TRP A 47 -7.71 -36.14 -32.90
N PHE A 48 -6.71 -36.51 -32.09
CA PHE A 48 -5.93 -37.73 -32.32
C PHE A 48 -6.47 -38.87 -31.45
N ARG A 49 -6.69 -40.04 -32.06
CA ARG A 49 -7.20 -41.24 -31.40
C ARG A 49 -6.03 -42.11 -30.96
N ILE A 50 -5.85 -42.27 -29.64
CA ILE A 50 -4.94 -43.27 -29.05
C ILE A 50 -5.82 -44.38 -28.46
N PRO A 51 -5.72 -45.64 -28.89
CA PRO A 51 -6.38 -46.75 -28.23
C PRO A 51 -5.38 -47.45 -27.29
N PHE A 52 -5.66 -47.50 -25.99
CA PHE A 52 -5.65 -48.78 -25.25
C PHE A 52 -6.19 -48.63 -23.81
N GLU A 53 -7.00 -49.63 -23.48
CA GLU A 53 -7.58 -50.11 -22.22
C GLU A 53 -6.95 -49.70 -20.88
N SER A 54 -7.86 -49.39 -19.93
CA SER A 54 -7.74 -49.65 -18.48
C SER A 54 -6.72 -48.86 -17.65
N VAL A 55 -7.03 -47.60 -17.31
CA VAL A 55 -6.68 -47.00 -16.01
C VAL A 55 -7.81 -46.06 -15.56
N ILE A 56 -8.31 -46.29 -14.35
CA ILE A 56 -9.28 -45.45 -13.64
C ILE A 56 -8.76 -44.00 -13.60
N GLY A 57 -9.52 -43.08 -14.18
CA GLY A 57 -9.15 -41.68 -14.30
C GLY A 57 -8.98 -40.99 -12.96
N LEU A 58 -7.74 -40.73 -12.56
CA LEU A 58 -7.40 -39.72 -11.57
C LEU A 58 -7.13 -38.41 -12.31
N TRP A 59 -8.15 -37.57 -12.43
CA TRP A 59 -7.99 -36.20 -12.92
C TRP A 59 -7.25 -35.36 -11.88
N ILE A 60 -5.93 -35.22 -12.03
CA ILE A 60 -5.19 -34.18 -11.34
C ILE A 60 -5.46 -32.88 -12.09
N LYS A 61 -6.34 -32.04 -11.52
CA LYS A 61 -6.36 -30.61 -11.89
C LYS A 61 -4.92 -30.12 -11.72
N SER A 62 -4.32 -29.59 -12.77
CA SER A 62 -3.17 -28.71 -12.66
C SER A 62 -3.62 -27.57 -11.76
N ALA A 63 -3.32 -27.68 -10.46
CA ALA A 63 -3.43 -26.57 -9.54
C ALA A 63 -2.60 -25.45 -10.17
N GLY A 64 -3.25 -24.31 -10.41
CA GLY A 64 -2.55 -23.10 -10.80
C GLY A 64 -1.36 -22.90 -9.88
N GLU A 65 -0.28 -22.37 -10.46
CA GLU A 65 0.96 -22.00 -9.78
C GLU A 65 0.72 -21.71 -8.31
N LYS A 66 1.25 -22.58 -7.45
CA LYS A 66 1.40 -22.31 -6.03
C LYS A 66 2.22 -21.02 -5.89
N GLN A 67 1.56 -19.87 -5.83
CA GLN A 67 2.07 -18.74 -5.08
C GLN A 67 1.93 -19.07 -3.59
N ASP A 68 2.63 -20.12 -3.15
CA ASP A 68 2.66 -20.53 -1.76
C ASP A 68 3.65 -19.62 -1.01
N LEU A 69 3.07 -18.84 -0.09
CA LEU A 69 3.58 -18.54 1.25
C LEU A 69 4.96 -17.87 1.38
N ARG A 70 5.05 -16.63 0.94
CA ARG A 70 5.49 -15.56 1.86
C ARG A 70 4.47 -14.43 1.81
N ARG A 71 3.33 -14.60 2.50
CA ARG A 71 2.56 -13.42 2.91
C ARG A 71 3.49 -12.67 3.86
N GLY A 72 4.12 -11.60 3.36
CA GLY A 72 5.01 -10.77 4.16
C GLY A 72 4.28 -10.38 5.45
N ILE A 73 4.91 -10.65 6.58
CA ILE A 73 4.34 -10.28 7.88
C ILE A 73 4.32 -8.75 7.91
N LEU A 74 3.18 -8.14 8.17
CA LEU A 74 3.07 -6.68 8.26
C LEU A 74 3.16 -6.26 9.73
N LYS A 75 3.91 -5.19 9.99
CA LYS A 75 3.87 -4.45 11.25
C LYS A 75 3.49 -3.00 10.99
N ILE A 76 2.50 -2.48 11.73
CA ILE A 76 2.12 -1.07 11.67
C ILE A 76 2.81 -0.31 12.81
N ILE A 77 3.60 0.71 12.47
CA ILE A 77 4.11 1.64 13.48
C ILE A 77 3.52 3.02 13.31
N SER A 78 3.36 3.73 14.42
CA SER A 78 2.98 5.14 14.45
C SER A 78 3.42 5.78 15.76
N GLY A 79 3.40 7.11 15.83
CA GLY A 79 3.89 7.82 17.01
C GLY A 79 2.83 8.13 18.07
N GLY A 80 1.61 7.61 17.93
CA GLY A 80 0.56 7.61 18.95
C GLY A 80 -0.12 8.96 19.21
N GLN A 81 0.12 9.98 18.38
CA GLN A 81 -0.62 11.25 18.43
C GLN A 81 -2.12 11.01 18.19
N THR A 82 -2.99 11.92 18.61
CA THR A 82 -4.41 11.88 18.20
C THR A 82 -4.55 11.93 16.68
N GLY A 83 -5.76 11.68 16.16
CA GLY A 83 -5.99 11.72 14.72
C GLY A 83 -5.42 10.48 14.02
N VAL A 84 -4.67 10.71 12.94
CA VAL A 84 -4.23 9.64 12.02
C VAL A 84 -3.39 8.57 12.71
N ASP A 85 -2.45 8.97 13.58
CA ASP A 85 -1.54 8.04 14.26
C ASP A 85 -2.32 6.97 15.06
N ARG A 86 -3.28 7.40 15.87
CA ARG A 86 -4.14 6.48 16.64
C ARG A 86 -5.10 5.69 15.77
N GLY A 87 -5.59 6.25 14.66
CA GLY A 87 -6.49 5.54 13.74
C GLY A 87 -5.78 4.34 13.11
N ALA A 88 -4.51 4.49 12.76
CA ALA A 88 -3.68 3.41 12.27
C ALA A 88 -3.40 2.34 13.33
N LEU A 89 -3.09 2.74 14.57
CA LEU A 89 -2.88 1.79 15.67
C LEU A 89 -4.17 1.04 16.04
N ASP A 90 -5.32 1.71 16.02
CA ASP A 90 -6.63 1.11 16.25
C ASP A 90 -6.94 0.05 15.19
N ALA A 91 -6.68 0.34 13.91
CA ALA A 91 -6.83 -0.63 12.83
C ALA A 91 -5.94 -1.86 13.07
N ALA A 92 -4.67 -1.65 13.39
CA ALA A 92 -3.73 -2.75 13.61
C ALA A 92 -4.12 -3.63 14.81
N LEU A 93 -4.55 -3.01 15.91
CA LEU A 93 -5.05 -3.73 17.09
C LEU A 93 -6.32 -4.54 16.77
N ALA A 94 -7.26 -3.98 16.01
CA ALA A 94 -8.50 -4.66 15.64
C ALA A 94 -8.28 -5.89 14.73
N PHE A 95 -7.25 -5.85 13.90
CA PHE A 95 -6.86 -6.96 13.02
C PHE A 95 -5.78 -7.87 13.63
N GLU A 96 -5.42 -7.68 14.90
CA GLU A 96 -4.37 -8.43 15.60
C GLU A 96 -3.01 -8.43 14.87
N VAL A 97 -2.72 -7.36 14.15
CA VAL A 97 -1.45 -7.13 13.45
C VAL A 97 -0.46 -6.51 14.42
N GLU A 98 0.81 -6.97 14.40
CA GLU A 98 1.85 -6.40 15.26
C GLU A 98 1.89 -4.88 15.06
N CYS A 99 1.80 -4.12 16.16
CA CYS A 99 1.85 -2.68 16.09
C CYS A 99 2.69 -2.05 17.19
N GLY A 100 2.99 -0.75 17.04
CA GLY A 100 3.74 0.01 18.04
C GLY A 100 4.31 1.29 17.44
N GLY A 101 5.55 1.61 17.78
CA GLY A 101 6.26 2.79 17.28
C GLY A 101 6.84 3.61 18.43
N TRP A 102 7.33 4.80 18.10
CA TRP A 102 8.05 5.67 19.03
C TRP A 102 7.25 6.93 19.32
N CYS A 103 7.11 7.26 20.60
CA CYS A 103 6.43 8.44 21.10
C CYS A 103 7.38 9.31 21.94
N PRO A 104 7.05 10.60 22.21
CA PRO A 104 7.84 11.44 23.10
C PRO A 104 7.94 10.86 24.52
N ALA A 105 8.95 11.30 25.27
CA ALA A 105 9.06 10.99 26.70
C ALA A 105 7.79 11.42 27.45
N GLY A 106 7.35 10.63 28.42
CA GLY A 106 6.07 10.77 29.13
C GLY A 106 4.86 10.33 28.32
N ARG A 107 5.06 9.68 27.16
CA ARG A 107 4.00 9.28 26.20
C ARG A 107 3.10 10.46 25.83
N LEU A 108 3.68 11.62 25.52
CA LEU A 108 2.90 12.84 25.28
C LEU A 108 2.19 12.82 23.91
N ALA A 109 0.93 13.25 23.92
CA ALA A 109 0.08 13.58 22.78
C ALA A 109 -0.69 14.89 23.08
N GLU A 110 -1.45 15.42 22.12
CA GLU A 110 -2.16 16.70 22.30
C GLU A 110 -3.24 16.64 23.40
N ASP A 111 -3.81 15.46 23.64
CA ASP A 111 -4.86 15.21 24.63
C ASP A 111 -4.30 14.65 25.94
N GLY A 112 -2.98 14.77 26.16
CA GLY A 112 -2.28 14.30 27.35
C GLY A 112 -1.51 13.00 27.09
N THR A 113 -1.58 12.05 28.02
CA THR A 113 -0.80 10.82 27.96
C THR A 113 -1.44 9.80 27.01
N ILE A 114 -0.65 9.25 26.07
CA ILE A 114 -1.10 8.21 25.14
C ILE A 114 -1.56 6.97 25.94
N PRO A 115 -2.80 6.50 25.72
CA PRO A 115 -3.35 5.35 26.44
C PRO A 115 -2.45 4.10 26.39
N LYS A 116 -2.43 3.33 27.49
CA LYS A 116 -1.57 2.12 27.63
C LYS A 116 -1.88 1.01 26.62
N ARG A 117 -3.09 0.99 26.07
CA ARG A 117 -3.50 0.03 25.02
C ARG A 117 -2.68 0.15 23.74
N TYR A 118 -2.05 1.30 23.51
CA TYR A 118 -1.18 1.51 22.36
C TYR A 118 0.26 1.09 22.70
N PRO A 119 0.83 0.07 22.03
CA PRO A 119 2.16 -0.47 22.33
C PRO A 119 3.30 0.39 21.78
N VAL A 120 3.24 1.72 21.98
CA VAL A 120 4.31 2.65 21.62
C VAL A 120 5.38 2.70 22.72
N MET A 121 6.63 2.87 22.32
CA MET A 121 7.80 3.02 23.19
C MET A 121 8.17 4.48 23.32
N GLU A 122 8.51 4.91 24.54
CA GLU A 122 9.01 6.26 24.77
C GLU A 122 10.45 6.37 24.25
N LEU A 123 10.73 7.46 23.53
CA LEU A 123 12.08 7.84 23.19
C LEU A 123 12.58 8.81 24.27
N ALA A 124 13.59 8.40 25.04
CA ALA A 124 14.14 9.21 26.11
C ALA A 124 14.70 10.53 25.57
N ASN A 125 14.39 11.64 26.25
CA ASN A 125 14.84 13.00 25.89
C ASN A 125 14.43 13.46 24.46
N ALA A 126 13.39 12.86 23.88
CA ALA A 126 12.91 13.19 22.55
C ALA A 126 11.63 14.02 22.60
N GLY A 127 11.57 15.06 21.76
CA GLY A 127 10.35 15.76 21.41
C GLY A 127 9.65 15.13 20.20
N TYR A 128 8.73 15.91 19.61
CA TYR A 128 7.96 15.46 18.45
C TYR A 128 8.82 15.26 17.19
N ALA A 129 9.92 15.99 17.05
CA ALA A 129 10.80 15.86 15.91
C ALA A 129 11.56 14.53 15.94
N GLU A 130 12.15 14.19 17.07
CA GLU A 130 13.00 13.02 17.25
C GLU A 130 12.18 11.72 17.16
N ARG A 131 10.98 11.68 17.75
CA ARG A 131 10.07 10.52 17.60
C ARG A 131 9.65 10.31 16.14
N THR A 132 9.44 11.39 15.40
CA THR A 132 9.08 11.35 13.97
C THR A 132 10.22 10.79 13.13
N ALA A 133 11.44 11.31 13.31
CA ALA A 133 12.64 10.74 12.69
C ALA A 133 12.80 9.25 13.01
N ARG A 134 12.60 8.86 14.27
CA ARG A 134 12.77 7.48 14.72
C ARG A 134 11.75 6.54 14.07
N ASN A 135 10.49 6.92 13.94
CA ASN A 135 9.47 6.12 13.24
C ASN A 135 9.80 5.98 11.75
N VAL A 136 10.19 7.06 11.07
CA VAL A 136 10.62 6.99 9.66
C VAL A 136 11.81 6.06 9.49
N ALA A 137 12.85 6.20 10.33
CA ALA A 137 14.06 5.39 10.24
C ALA A 137 13.81 3.88 10.45
N ASN A 138 12.90 3.53 11.37
CA ASN A 138 12.57 2.13 11.73
C ASN A 138 11.42 1.54 10.92
N SER A 139 11.09 2.13 9.77
CA SER A 139 10.13 1.57 8.81
C SER A 139 10.76 1.30 7.45
N ASP A 140 10.15 0.43 6.67
CA ASP A 140 10.50 0.19 5.27
C ASP A 140 9.89 1.25 4.35
N GLY A 141 8.81 1.88 4.79
CA GLY A 141 8.24 3.06 4.17
C GLY A 141 7.20 3.73 5.05
N THR A 142 6.82 4.95 4.67
CA THR A 142 5.81 5.74 5.40
C THR A 142 4.59 6.04 4.54
N LEU A 143 3.41 5.66 5.03
CA LEU A 143 2.12 6.10 4.50
C LEU A 143 1.69 7.38 5.24
N VAL A 144 1.62 8.48 4.51
CA VAL A 144 1.14 9.77 5.02
C VAL A 144 -0.32 9.95 4.59
N ILE A 145 -1.24 10.07 5.54
CA ILE A 145 -2.67 10.30 5.28
C ILE A 145 -3.00 11.74 5.67
N SER A 146 -3.50 12.55 4.75
CA SER A 146 -3.85 13.95 4.97
C SER A 146 -5.13 14.35 4.26
N LYS A 147 -5.65 15.54 4.58
CA LYS A 147 -6.72 16.21 3.84
C LYS A 147 -6.18 17.54 3.33
N GLY A 148 -5.84 17.60 2.05
CA GLY A 148 -5.08 18.68 1.45
C GLY A 148 -3.57 18.56 1.70
N GLU A 149 -2.86 19.66 1.42
CA GLU A 149 -1.41 19.72 1.52
C GLU A 149 -0.92 19.44 2.96
N PRO A 150 0.04 18.51 3.15
CA PRO A 150 0.65 18.26 4.45
C PRO A 150 1.33 19.50 5.04
N ILE A 151 0.99 19.83 6.29
CA ILE A 151 1.57 20.94 7.06
C ILE A 151 2.09 20.47 8.43
N GLY A 152 2.90 21.30 9.09
CA GLY A 152 3.39 21.04 10.44
C GLY A 152 4.11 19.69 10.58
N GLY A 153 3.80 18.92 11.62
CA GLY A 153 4.42 17.61 11.87
C GLY A 153 4.19 16.58 10.77
N THR A 154 3.10 16.69 10.00
CA THR A 154 2.87 15.83 8.83
C THR A 154 3.85 16.18 7.70
N ARG A 155 4.11 17.47 7.47
CA ARG A 155 5.14 17.91 6.52
C ARG A 155 6.53 17.47 6.96
N GLU A 156 6.84 17.65 8.24
CA GLU A 156 8.11 17.19 8.81
C GLU A 156 8.35 15.69 8.60
N THR A 157 7.29 14.88 8.69
CA THR A 157 7.40 13.44 8.40
C THR A 157 7.86 13.17 6.96
N ILE A 158 7.33 13.93 5.99
CA ILE A 158 7.73 13.83 4.58
C ILE A 158 9.18 14.27 4.40
N ASP A 159 9.55 15.41 5.01
CA ASP A 159 10.92 15.93 4.94
C ASP A 159 11.92 14.90 5.48
N ARG A 160 11.59 14.21 6.58
CA ARG A 160 12.40 13.11 7.12
C ARG A 160 12.47 11.90 6.21
N CYS A 161 11.39 11.55 5.50
CA CYS A 161 11.44 10.48 4.51
C CYS A 161 12.39 10.82 3.37
N VAL A 162 12.36 12.08 2.89
CA VAL A 162 13.28 12.58 1.85
C VAL A 162 14.73 12.56 2.33
N GLU A 163 15.01 13.14 3.49
CA GLU A 163 16.34 13.20 4.10
C GLU A 163 16.97 11.81 4.28
N MET A 164 16.18 10.84 4.74
CA MET A 164 16.64 9.47 5.00
C MET A 164 16.54 8.55 3.79
N GLN A 165 16.10 9.07 2.63
CA GLN A 165 15.85 8.31 1.40
C GLN A 165 14.91 7.10 1.63
N LYS A 166 13.94 7.26 2.52
CA LYS A 166 12.91 6.26 2.82
C LYS A 166 11.73 6.42 1.85
N PRO A 167 11.22 5.33 1.26
CA PRO A 167 9.99 5.38 0.46
C PRO A 167 8.81 5.94 1.26
N TYR A 168 7.99 6.76 0.62
CA TYR A 168 6.76 7.25 1.23
C TYR A 168 5.66 7.41 0.17
N LEU A 169 4.41 7.33 0.62
CA LEU A 169 3.22 7.62 -0.17
C LEU A 169 2.38 8.66 0.57
N ILE A 170 1.92 9.68 -0.14
CA ILE A 170 0.95 10.65 0.38
C ILE A 170 -0.42 10.30 -0.19
N ILE A 171 -1.37 10.02 0.70
CA ILE A 171 -2.79 9.93 0.41
C ILE A 171 -3.43 11.26 0.79
N ASP A 172 -3.89 11.98 -0.22
CA ASP A 172 -4.69 13.20 -0.02
C ASP A 172 -6.18 12.86 -0.12
N CYS A 173 -6.84 12.75 1.03
CA CYS A 173 -8.27 12.47 1.15
C CYS A 173 -9.16 13.63 0.72
N ALA A 174 -8.60 14.80 0.35
CA ALA A 174 -9.38 15.85 -0.32
C ALA A 174 -9.57 15.56 -1.82
N SER A 175 -8.71 14.73 -2.42
CA SER A 175 -8.70 14.42 -3.86
C SER A 175 -8.87 12.94 -4.20
N MET A 176 -8.88 12.06 -3.19
CA MET A 176 -9.07 10.62 -3.33
C MET A 176 -10.26 10.13 -2.50
N SER A 177 -11.03 9.18 -3.04
CA SER A 177 -12.00 8.42 -2.23
C SER A 177 -11.27 7.45 -1.29
N VAL A 178 -11.99 6.94 -0.29
CA VAL A 178 -11.44 5.95 0.66
C VAL A 178 -11.02 4.68 -0.07
N GLU A 179 -11.79 4.22 -1.06
CA GLU A 179 -11.51 3.03 -1.85
C GLU A 179 -10.22 3.20 -2.67
N GLN A 180 -10.06 4.36 -3.32
CA GLN A 180 -8.84 4.70 -4.06
C GLN A 180 -7.62 4.79 -3.14
N ALA A 181 -7.81 5.33 -1.94
CA ALA A 181 -6.76 5.39 -0.93
C ALA A 181 -6.32 4.01 -0.46
N ILE A 182 -7.28 3.10 -0.22
CA ILE A 182 -7.01 1.70 0.15
C ILE A 182 -6.22 1.00 -0.96
N GLU A 183 -6.64 1.14 -2.22
CA GLU A 183 -5.97 0.53 -3.37
C GLU A 183 -4.53 1.01 -3.49
N ALA A 184 -4.31 2.33 -3.49
CA ALA A 184 -2.98 2.92 -3.59
C ALA A 184 -2.06 2.55 -2.41
N ALA A 185 -2.59 2.55 -1.18
CA ALA A 185 -1.84 2.15 0.00
C ALA A 185 -1.48 0.65 -0.01
N THR A 186 -2.38 -0.20 -0.52
CA THR A 186 -2.14 -1.64 -0.68
C THR A 186 -1.05 -1.91 -1.72
N GLU A 187 -1.09 -1.22 -2.86
CA GLU A 187 -0.05 -1.31 -3.89
C GLU A 187 1.30 -0.84 -3.35
N PHE A 188 1.31 0.28 -2.62
CA PHE A 188 2.52 0.77 -1.97
C PHE A 188 3.13 -0.26 -1.01
N PHE A 189 2.33 -0.89 -0.15
CA PHE A 189 2.80 -1.95 0.74
C PHE A 189 3.37 -3.16 -0.01
N LYS A 190 2.70 -3.62 -1.07
CA LYS A 190 3.19 -4.73 -1.91
C LYS A 190 4.55 -4.40 -2.53
N ASN A 191 4.74 -3.17 -2.98
CA ASN A 191 6.00 -2.67 -3.52
C ASN A 191 7.11 -2.55 -2.46
N LEU A 192 6.78 -2.25 -1.20
CA LEU A 192 7.75 -2.29 -0.10
C LEU A 192 8.19 -3.72 0.20
N SER A 193 7.22 -4.63 0.29
CA SER A 193 7.47 -6.02 0.65
C SER A 193 8.34 -6.74 -0.38
N SER A 194 8.07 -6.54 -1.68
CA SER A 194 8.90 -7.13 -2.74
C SER A 194 10.35 -6.62 -2.72
N ARG A 195 10.57 -5.36 -2.31
CA ARG A 195 11.92 -4.79 -2.12
C ARG A 195 12.61 -5.35 -0.88
N ALA A 196 11.87 -5.59 0.20
CA ALA A 196 12.39 -6.20 1.42
C ALA A 196 12.85 -7.64 1.14
N ASP A 197 12.02 -8.43 0.46
CA ASP A 197 12.35 -9.80 0.06
C ASP A 197 13.62 -9.86 -0.82
N ALA A 198 13.77 -8.94 -1.77
CA ALA A 198 14.96 -8.87 -2.63
C ALA A 198 16.25 -8.55 -1.83
N ARG A 199 16.16 -7.66 -0.83
CA ARG A 199 17.29 -7.33 0.06
C ARG A 199 17.68 -8.52 0.92
N ASP A 200 16.71 -9.20 1.53
CA ASP A 200 16.96 -10.36 2.39
C ASP A 200 17.62 -11.51 1.63
N LEU A 201 17.20 -11.76 0.37
CA LEU A 201 17.83 -12.75 -0.50
C LEU A 201 19.29 -12.39 -0.81
N SER A 202 19.58 -11.12 -1.11
CA SER A 202 20.96 -10.68 -1.37
C SER A 202 21.87 -10.80 -0.14
N VAL A 203 21.38 -10.47 1.06
CA VAL A 203 22.14 -10.60 2.31
C VAL A 203 22.39 -12.08 2.64
N GLY A 204 21.40 -12.95 2.41
CA GLY A 204 21.56 -14.40 2.60
C GLY A 204 22.64 -15.01 1.69
N GLN A 205 22.82 -14.50 0.48
CA GLN A 205 23.94 -14.89 -0.40
C GLN A 205 25.29 -14.36 0.11
N VAL A 206 25.35 -13.12 0.61
CA VAL A 206 26.61 -12.51 1.09
C VAL A 206 27.11 -13.15 2.41
N ILE A 207 26.22 -13.55 3.31
CA ILE A 207 26.61 -14.20 4.59
C ILE A 207 27.14 -15.63 4.38
N SER A 208 26.97 -16.21 3.18
CA SER A 208 27.50 -17.55 2.87
C SER A 208 29.03 -17.61 2.66
N GLU A 209 29.74 -16.48 2.62
CA GLU A 209 31.19 -16.51 2.34
C GLU A 209 32.11 -16.19 3.53
N HIS A 210 31.85 -15.27 4.46
CA HIS A 210 32.83 -15.00 5.53
C HIS A 210 32.22 -14.48 6.85
N SER A 211 32.46 -15.25 7.91
CA SER A 211 32.73 -14.80 9.29
C SER A 211 31.59 -14.40 10.24
N ARG A 212 31.69 -15.01 11.43
CA ARG A 212 30.95 -14.75 12.67
C ARG A 212 31.22 -13.35 13.21
N GLY A 213 30.18 -12.57 13.52
CA GLY A 213 30.27 -11.39 14.38
C GLY A 213 29.15 -10.38 14.20
N SER A 214 28.33 -10.19 15.24
CA SER A 214 27.33 -9.12 15.46
C SER A 214 26.15 -9.03 14.47
N SER A 215 24.99 -9.49 14.93
CA SER A 215 23.68 -9.44 14.25
C SER A 215 23.26 -8.06 13.74
N PRO A 216 22.90 -7.93 12.45
CA PRO A 216 21.73 -7.18 12.07
C PRO A 216 20.52 -8.09 12.30
N SER A 217 19.62 -7.71 13.22
CA SER A 217 18.31 -8.37 13.33
C SER A 217 17.44 -7.98 12.13
N ALA A 218 17.82 -8.42 10.92
CA ALA A 218 16.92 -8.50 9.80
C ALA A 218 15.83 -9.50 10.19
N ARG A 219 14.64 -9.02 10.55
CA ARG A 219 13.48 -9.89 10.76
C ARG A 219 13.04 -10.35 9.37
N LEU A 220 13.63 -11.45 8.92
CA LEU A 220 13.41 -12.04 7.60
C LEU A 220 11.90 -12.09 7.29
N GLY A 221 11.48 -11.41 6.23
CA GLY A 221 10.10 -11.46 5.71
C GLY A 221 9.03 -10.63 6.44
N MET A 222 9.42 -9.69 7.32
CA MET A 222 8.48 -8.73 7.92
C MET A 222 8.66 -7.32 7.35
N THR A 223 7.60 -6.75 6.78
CA THR A 223 7.56 -5.36 6.30
C THR A 223 6.99 -4.46 7.37
N VAL A 224 7.73 -3.40 7.74
CA VAL A 224 7.30 -2.40 8.72
C VAL A 224 6.79 -1.15 8.01
N LEU A 225 5.50 -0.86 8.13
CA LEU A 225 4.87 0.33 7.58
C LEU A 225 4.65 1.37 8.68
N ASN A 226 5.27 2.54 8.55
CA ASN A 226 4.93 3.69 9.37
C ASN A 226 3.68 4.38 8.81
N VAL A 227 2.73 4.75 9.67
CA VAL A 227 1.55 5.54 9.28
C VAL A 227 1.54 6.84 10.08
N ALA A 228 1.42 7.96 9.38
CA ALA A 228 1.48 9.29 9.96
C ALA A 228 0.47 10.25 9.32
N GLY A 229 0.06 11.27 10.07
CA GLY A 229 -0.83 12.31 9.57
C GLY A 229 -1.15 13.38 10.61
N PRO A 230 -2.08 14.30 10.27
CA PRO A 230 -2.48 15.35 11.19
C PRO A 230 -3.08 14.81 12.49
N ARG A 231 -2.86 15.58 13.57
CA ARG A 231 -3.51 15.38 14.87
C ARG A 231 -5.00 15.74 14.79
N ALA A 232 -5.81 15.25 15.74
CA ALA A 232 -7.27 15.45 15.69
C ALA A 232 -7.68 16.93 15.70
N SER A 233 -6.98 17.78 16.45
CA SER A 233 -7.21 19.24 16.42
C SER A 233 -6.97 19.90 15.05
N GLN A 234 -6.18 19.28 14.17
CA GLN A 234 -5.93 19.75 12.80
C GLN A 234 -6.88 19.13 11.77
N TRP A 235 -7.30 17.89 12.01
CA TRP A 235 -8.26 17.20 11.18
C TRP A 235 -9.12 16.24 12.02
N PRO A 236 -10.34 16.68 12.42
CA PRO A 236 -11.20 15.89 13.31
C PRO A 236 -11.57 14.51 12.78
N GLU A 237 -11.79 14.37 11.46
CA GLU A 237 -12.12 13.08 10.85
C GLU A 237 -10.89 12.19 10.60
N GLY A 238 -9.68 12.71 10.77
CA GLY A 238 -8.44 12.01 10.41
C GLY A 238 -8.25 10.68 11.14
N HIS A 239 -8.75 10.56 12.38
CA HIS A 239 -8.75 9.31 13.12
C HIS A 239 -9.59 8.23 12.42
N GLN A 240 -10.87 8.52 12.15
CA GLN A 240 -11.79 7.59 11.51
C GLN A 240 -11.35 7.27 10.07
N THR A 241 -10.87 8.26 9.32
CA THR A 241 -10.39 8.05 7.95
C THR A 241 -9.16 7.15 7.92
N ALA A 242 -8.18 7.36 8.81
CA ALA A 242 -7.02 6.49 8.91
C ALA A 242 -7.41 5.06 9.32
N LEU A 243 -8.31 4.92 10.29
CA LEU A 243 -8.86 3.62 10.70
C LEU A 243 -9.47 2.87 9.51
N GLN A 244 -10.30 3.54 8.70
CA GLN A 244 -10.94 2.94 7.52
C GLN A 244 -9.92 2.52 6.46
N ILE A 245 -8.98 3.41 6.10
CA ILE A 245 -7.99 3.13 5.06
C ILE A 245 -7.08 1.98 5.50
N VAL A 246 -6.53 2.05 6.70
CA VAL A 246 -5.60 1.01 7.19
C VAL A 246 -6.35 -0.32 7.36
N SER A 247 -7.57 -0.34 7.89
CA SER A 247 -8.39 -1.56 7.96
C SER A 247 -8.65 -2.18 6.59
N GLY A 248 -8.95 -1.34 5.58
CA GLY A 248 -9.14 -1.80 4.20
C GLY A 248 -7.89 -2.45 3.62
N VAL A 249 -6.72 -1.83 3.84
CA VAL A 249 -5.42 -2.39 3.44
C VAL A 249 -5.19 -3.74 4.13
N LEU A 250 -5.36 -3.80 5.45
CA LEU A 250 -5.17 -5.04 6.23
C LEU A 250 -6.10 -6.16 5.76
N ARG A 251 -7.37 -5.86 5.48
CA ARG A 251 -8.35 -6.81 4.94
C ARG A 251 -7.94 -7.37 3.57
N LEU A 252 -7.48 -6.51 2.66
CA LEU A 252 -7.03 -6.94 1.33
C LEU A 252 -5.76 -7.80 1.41
N LEU A 253 -4.86 -7.51 2.36
CA LEU A 253 -3.63 -8.27 2.56
C LEU A 253 -3.86 -9.60 3.30
N SER A 254 -4.84 -9.67 4.20
CA SER A 254 -5.23 -10.91 4.89
C SER A 254 -5.96 -11.89 3.96
N GLY A 255 -6.43 -11.44 2.80
CA GLY A 255 -7.23 -12.24 1.87
C GLY A 255 -8.65 -12.46 2.37
N GLN A 256 -9.10 -11.72 3.37
CA GLN A 256 -10.48 -11.68 3.82
C GLN A 256 -11.31 -10.86 2.83
N ASN A 257 -11.65 -11.44 1.69
CA ASN A 257 -12.74 -10.96 0.84
C ASN A 257 -14.07 -11.44 1.43
N ASP A 258 -14.39 -11.05 2.66
CA ASP A 258 -15.70 -11.33 3.22
C ASP A 258 -16.68 -10.27 2.73
N ALA A 259 -17.32 -10.59 1.61
CA ALA A 259 -18.53 -9.93 1.12
C ALA A 259 -19.76 -10.22 2.01
N SER A 260 -19.57 -10.51 3.31
CA SER A 260 -20.64 -10.92 4.21
C SER A 260 -20.35 -10.52 5.66
N GLU A 261 -20.21 -9.22 5.94
CA GLU A 261 -20.41 -8.71 7.30
C GLU A 261 -20.91 -7.26 7.28
N TYR A 262 -22.01 -7.04 6.56
CA TYR A 262 -22.89 -5.89 6.75
C TYR A 262 -24.28 -6.40 7.09
N SER A 263 -24.39 -6.99 8.28
CA SER A 263 -25.66 -7.21 8.98
C SER A 263 -25.34 -7.38 10.45
N LEU A 264 -25.40 -6.27 11.19
CA LEU A 264 -26.21 -6.05 12.39
C LEU A 264 -25.91 -4.66 12.98
#